data_AF-A0A6A5VWP0-F1
#
_entry.id   AF-A0A6A5VWP0-F1
#
_cell.length_a   1.000
_cell.length_b   1.000
_cell.length_c   1.000
_cell.angle_alpha   90.00
_cell.angle_beta   90.00
_cell.angle_gamma   90.00
#
_symmetry.space_group_name_H-M   'P 1'
#
loop_
_entity.id
_entity.type
_entity.pdbx_description
1 polymer ?
#
loop_
_entity_poly.entity_id
_entity_poly.type
_entity_poly.pdbx_seq_one_letter_code
_entity_poly.pdbx_strand_id
1 'polypeptide(L)'
;MAKQVGIPYIPEFYPDIFYDESGKLMPLRTSGRVPIDSVQEKVRQIIVEDNVLSKSGKCVKLGLEGRKFSCDFHSDLPHPIEPLREVRRAIENHSI
;
A
#
# COMPACT_ATOMS: atom_id res chain seq x y z
N MET A 1 -5.43 20.13 0.39
CA MET A 1 -5.65 20.75 1.71
C MET A 1 -4.37 21.00 2.49
N ALA A 2 -3.65 19.98 2.98
CA ALA A 2 -2.45 20.18 3.83
C ALA A 2 -1.41 21.16 3.25
N LYS A 3 -1.01 20.97 1.98
CA LYS A 3 -0.11 21.89 1.25
C LYS A 3 -0.64 23.33 1.17
N GLN A 4 -1.96 23.51 1.05
CA GLN A 4 -2.58 24.84 0.93
C GLN A 4 -2.55 25.61 2.26
N VAL A 5 -2.45 24.91 3.39
CA VAL A 5 -2.39 25.50 4.73
C VAL A 5 -1.00 25.40 5.37
N GLY A 6 0.03 25.05 4.59
CA GLY A 6 1.43 24.99 5.05
C GLY A 6 1.76 23.80 5.97
N ILE A 7 0.90 22.78 6.05
CA ILE A 7 1.12 21.59 6.88
C ILE A 7 1.84 20.51 6.05
N PRO A 8 2.95 19.93 6.56
CA PRO A 8 3.59 18.79 5.92
C PRO A 8 2.63 17.61 5.75
N TYR A 9 2.59 17.04 4.55
CA TYR A 9 1.78 15.88 4.25
C TYR A 9 2.67 14.65 4.07
N ILE A 10 2.39 13.60 4.84
CA ILE A 10 3.01 12.29 4.70
C ILE A 10 1.93 11.37 4.10
N PRO A 11 2.04 10.98 2.82
CA PRO A 11 1.13 9.98 2.25
C PRO A 11 1.28 8.64 2.97
N GLU A 12 0.17 7.93 3.07
CA GLU A 12 0.11 6.59 3.64
C GLU A 12 -0.35 5.59 2.58
N PHE A 13 0.25 4.40 2.55
CA PHE A 13 -0.23 3.28 1.74
C PHE A 13 -0.62 2.09 2.61
N TYR A 14 -1.45 1.21 2.04
CA TYR A 14 -2.05 0.08 2.74
C TYR A 14 -1.73 -1.21 1.99
N PRO A 15 -0.83 -2.06 2.51
CA PRO A 15 -0.38 -3.27 1.83
C PRO A 15 -1.45 -4.36 1.82
N ASP A 16 -2.32 -4.43 2.83
CA ASP A 16 -3.31 -5.50 3.02
C ASP A 16 -4.71 -5.19 2.46
N ILE A 17 -4.92 -3.97 1.93
CA ILE A 17 -6.19 -3.51 1.35
C ILE A 17 -6.10 -3.36 -0.17
N PHE A 18 -7.13 -3.73 -0.92
CA PHE A 18 -7.14 -3.52 -2.36
C PHE A 18 -7.30 -2.05 -2.75
N TYR A 19 -6.71 -1.67 -3.89
CA TYR A 19 -6.98 -0.40 -4.56
C TYR A 19 -7.94 -0.61 -5.74
N ASP A 20 -8.78 0.38 -6.02
CA ASP A 20 -9.57 0.44 -7.26
C ASP A 20 -8.77 1.11 -8.39
N GLU A 21 -9.38 1.19 -9.58
CA GLU A 21 -8.75 1.78 -10.77
C GLU A 21 -8.51 3.29 -10.68
N SER A 22 -9.08 3.96 -9.67
CA SER A 22 -8.86 5.37 -9.38
C SER A 22 -7.77 5.60 -8.32
N GLY A 23 -7.20 4.53 -7.76
CA GLY A 23 -6.18 4.60 -6.71
C GLY A 23 -6.77 4.79 -5.32
N LYS A 24 -8.07 4.54 -5.14
CA LYS A 24 -8.73 4.57 -3.83
C LYS A 24 -8.76 3.19 -3.20
N LEU A 25 -8.77 3.15 -1.87
CA LEU A 25 -8.93 1.92 -1.12
C LEU A 25 -10.33 1.33 -1.29
N MET A 26 -10.40 0.03 -1.48
CA MET A 26 -11.66 -0.71 -1.52
C MET A 26 -12.08 -1.11 -0.10
N PRO A 27 -13.38 -1.06 0.23
CA PRO A 27 -13.86 -1.51 1.53
C PRO A 27 -13.59 -3.01 1.75
N LEU A 28 -12.95 -3.36 2.87
CA LEU A 28 -12.66 -4.75 3.25
C LEU A 28 -13.86 -5.69 3.15
N ARG A 29 -15.05 -5.22 3.55
CA ARG A 29 -16.29 -6.02 3.50
C ARG A 29 -16.68 -6.48 2.09
N THR A 30 -16.29 -5.73 1.06
CA THR A 30 -16.64 -6.04 -0.34
C THR A 30 -15.45 -6.57 -1.12
N SER A 31 -14.23 -6.13 -0.78
CA SER A 31 -13.03 -6.53 -1.51
C SER A 31 -12.33 -7.76 -0.93
N GLY A 32 -12.54 -8.07 0.35
CA GLY A 32 -11.63 -8.92 1.10
C GLY A 32 -10.25 -8.27 1.23
N ARG A 33 -9.28 -9.08 1.65
CA ARG A 33 -7.87 -8.68 1.84
C ARG A 33 -7.03 -9.02 0.62
N VAL A 34 -5.93 -8.31 0.48
CA VAL A 34 -4.87 -8.69 -0.46
C VAL A 34 -4.34 -10.08 -0.05
N PRO A 35 -4.25 -11.04 -0.99
CA PRO A 35 -3.64 -12.34 -0.75
C PRO A 35 -2.19 -12.21 -0.27
N ILE A 36 -1.80 -13.06 0.69
CA ILE A 36 -0.50 -12.95 1.37
C ILE A 36 0.70 -13.04 0.41
N ASP A 37 0.59 -13.89 -0.61
CA ASP A 37 1.57 -14.09 -1.68
C ASP A 37 1.73 -12.87 -2.59
N SER A 38 0.73 -11.98 -2.62
CA SER A 38 0.72 -10.77 -3.43
C SER A 38 1.27 -9.55 -2.68
N VAL A 39 1.42 -9.63 -1.35
CA VAL A 39 1.83 -8.47 -0.52
C VAL A 39 3.22 -7.97 -0.87
N GLN A 40 4.19 -8.88 -1.06
CA GLN A 40 5.57 -8.46 -1.36
C GLN A 40 5.67 -7.66 -2.65
N GLU A 41 5.11 -8.21 -3.73
CA GLU A 41 5.16 -7.58 -5.06
C GLU A 41 4.41 -6.25 -5.04
N LYS A 42 3.26 -6.21 -4.37
CA LYS A 42 2.50 -4.96 -4.20
C LYS A 42 3.32 -3.88 -3.49
N VAL A 43 4.00 -4.21 -2.38
CA VAL A 43 4.86 -3.25 -1.67
C VAL A 43 6.02 -2.80 -2.55
N ARG A 44 6.65 -3.72 -3.27
CA ARG A 44 7.74 -3.40 -4.20
C ARG A 44 7.28 -2.38 -5.25
N GLN A 45 6.14 -2.62 -5.90
CA GLN A 45 5.56 -1.70 -6.88
C GLN A 45 5.31 -0.31 -6.30
N ILE A 46 4.75 -0.25 -5.10
CA ILE A 46 4.44 1.03 -4.43
C ILE A 46 5.71 1.81 -4.15
N ILE A 47 6.70 1.17 -3.53
CA ILE A 47 7.89 1.88 -3.05
C ILE A 47 8.86 2.18 -4.20
N VAL A 48 9.07 1.24 -5.12
CA VAL A 48 10.07 1.36 -6.20
C VAL A 48 9.51 2.10 -7.42
N GLU A 49 8.23 1.86 -7.76
CA GLU A 49 7.65 2.32 -9.03
C GLU A 49 6.57 3.39 -8.86
N ASP A 50 6.21 3.73 -7.61
CA ASP A 50 5.12 4.66 -7.28
C ASP A 50 3.79 4.28 -7.95
N ASN A 51 3.52 2.97 -8.00
CA ASN A 51 2.32 2.41 -8.59
C ASN A 51 1.79 1.19 -7.82
N VAL A 52 0.58 0.77 -8.14
CA VAL A 52 -0.04 -0.42 -7.57
C VAL A 52 -0.94 -1.09 -8.60
N LEU A 53 -1.00 -2.41 -8.60
CA LEU A 53 -2.07 -3.15 -9.29
C LEU A 53 -3.38 -3.01 -8.50
N SER A 54 -4.38 -2.39 -9.13
CA SER A 54 -5.75 -2.39 -8.64
C SER A 54 -6.33 -3.82 -8.61
N LYS A 55 -7.47 -4.00 -7.92
CA LYS A 55 -8.13 -5.32 -7.82
C LYS A 55 -8.49 -5.93 -9.19
N SER A 56 -8.71 -5.11 -10.23
CA SER A 56 -8.97 -5.58 -11.60
C SER A 56 -7.70 -5.90 -12.39
N GLY A 57 -6.52 -5.71 -11.81
CA GLY A 57 -5.22 -5.93 -12.46
C GLY A 57 -4.70 -4.72 -13.25
N LYS A 58 -5.39 -3.59 -13.23
CA LYS A 58 -4.91 -2.36 -13.87
C LYS A 58 -3.89 -1.65 -12.98
N CYS A 59 -2.76 -1.24 -13.55
CA CYS A 59 -1.74 -0.45 -12.87
C CYS A 59 -2.23 1.00 -12.65
N VAL A 60 -2.08 1.50 -11.43
CA VAL A 60 -2.51 2.83 -10.99
C VAL A 60 -1.37 3.54 -10.28
N LYS A 61 -1.13 4.81 -10.62
CA LYS A 61 -0.12 5.65 -9.96
C LYS A 61 -0.64 6.14 -8.61
N LEU A 62 0.17 6.02 -7.55
CA LEU A 62 -0.19 6.50 -6.21
C LEU A 62 0.25 7.95 -5.94
N GLY A 63 1.25 8.43 -6.68
CA GLY A 63 1.70 9.81 -6.60
C GLY A 63 2.47 10.10 -5.31
N LEU A 64 3.23 9.13 -4.78
CA LEU A 64 4.19 9.33 -3.70
C LEU A 64 5.28 10.32 -4.12
N GLU A 65 5.68 10.34 -5.40
CA GLU A 65 6.62 11.32 -5.97
C GLU A 65 7.96 11.40 -5.19
N GLY A 66 8.44 10.26 -4.69
CA GLY A 66 9.68 10.17 -3.90
C GLY A 66 9.61 10.83 -2.52
N ARG A 67 8.42 11.21 -2.05
CA ARG A 67 8.20 11.77 -0.72
C ARG A 67 8.32 10.68 0.35
N LYS A 68 8.60 11.09 1.59
CA LYS A 68 8.44 10.22 2.76
C LYS A 68 6.98 9.75 2.84
N PHE A 69 6.78 8.50 3.21
CA PHE A 69 5.46 7.89 3.35
C PHE A 69 5.38 7.06 4.64
N SER A 70 4.16 6.76 5.07
CA SER A 70 3.87 5.71 6.06
C SER A 70 3.28 4.47 5.38
N CYS A 71 3.43 3.33 6.05
CA CYS A 71 2.82 2.05 5.67
C CYS A 71 1.95 1.62 6.85
N ASP A 72 0.64 1.57 6.66
CA ASP A 72 -0.30 1.20 7.71
C ASP A 72 -0.67 -0.29 7.66
N PHE A 73 -0.92 -0.88 8.83
CA PHE A 73 -1.32 -2.28 8.98
C PHE A 73 -2.47 -2.42 9.96
N HIS A 74 -3.45 -3.20 9.53
CA HIS A 74 -4.63 -3.46 10.34
C HIS A 74 -4.38 -4.63 11.29
N SER A 75 -3.99 -4.29 12.54
CA SER A 75 -3.79 -5.28 13.62
C SER A 75 -5.08 -5.96 14.10
N ASP A 76 -6.24 -5.39 13.74
CA ASP A 76 -7.58 -5.87 14.06
C ASP A 76 -8.10 -6.93 13.06
N LEU A 77 -7.35 -7.24 12.00
CA LEU A 77 -7.69 -8.32 11.06
C LEU A 77 -7.10 -9.66 11.50
N PRO A 78 -7.72 -10.80 11.13
CA PRO A 78 -7.15 -12.12 11.40
C PRO A 78 -5.73 -12.26 10.85
N HIS A 79 -4.86 -12.96 11.58
CA HIS A 79 -3.46 -13.20 11.16
C HIS A 79 -2.69 -11.92 10.77
N PRO A 80 -2.65 -10.87 11.61
CA PRO A 80 -2.08 -9.57 11.22
C PRO A 80 -0.55 -9.60 11.05
N ILE A 81 0.11 -10.57 11.67
CA ILE A 81 1.57 -10.71 11.64
C ILE A 81 2.07 -11.24 10.28
N GLU A 82 1.28 -12.03 9.57
CA GLU A 82 1.67 -12.59 8.27
C GLU A 82 1.96 -11.50 7.23
N PRO A 83 1.02 -10.60 6.88
CA PRO A 83 1.30 -9.54 5.92
C PRO A 83 2.40 -8.60 6.41
N LEU A 84 2.49 -8.33 7.72
CA LEU A 84 3.57 -7.53 8.29
C LEU A 84 4.96 -8.14 7.98
N ARG A 85 5.10 -9.46 8.12
CA ARG A 85 6.35 -10.16 7.80
C ARG A 85 6.68 -10.08 6.32
N GLU A 86 5.68 -10.21 5.44
CA GLU A 86 5.89 -10.11 4.00
C GLU A 86 6.28 -8.69 3.57
N VAL A 87 5.67 -7.65 4.15
CA VAL A 87 6.12 -6.27 3.89
C VAL A 87 7.54 -6.05 4.37
N ARG A 88 7.89 -6.54 5.57
CA ARG A 88 9.26 -6.43 6.08
C ARG A 88 10.27 -7.07 5.14
N ARG A 89 9.96 -8.26 4.61
CA ARG A 89 10.79 -8.93 3.60
C ARG A 89 10.89 -8.13 2.30
N ALA A 90 9.78 -7.55 1.83
CA ALA A 90 9.80 -6.74 0.62
C ALA A 90 10.74 -5.54 0.74
N ILE A 91 10.74 -4.87 1.90
CA ILE A 91 11.62 -3.75 2.22
C ILE A 91 13.10 -4.23 2.25
N GLU A 92 13.38 -5.30 2.99
CA GLU A 92 14.74 -5.86 3.11
C GLU A 92 15.32 -6.30 1.76
N ASN A 93 14.51 -6.95 0.91
CA ASN A 93 14.94 -7.43 -0.40
C ASN A 93 15.30 -6.32 -1.39
N HIS A 94 14.77 -5.11 -1.19
CA HIS A 94 14.99 -3.98 -2.08
C HIS A 94 15.86 -2.88 -1.46
N SER A 95 16.43 -3.14 -0.27
CA SER A 95 17.33 -2.21 0.45
C SER A 95 16.75 -0.79 0.62
N ILE A 96 15.44 -0.70 0.87
CA ILE A 96 14.70 0.55 1.06
C ILE A 96 14.44 0.82 2.55
#